data_AF-A0A074JQ38-F1
#
_entry.id   AF-A0A074JQ38-F1
#
_cell.length_a   1.000
_cell.length_b   1.000
_cell.length_c   1.000
_cell.angle_alpha   90.00
_cell.angle_beta   90.00
_cell.angle_gamma   90.00
#
_symmetry.space_group_name_H-M   'P 1'
#
loop_
_entity.id
_entity.type
_entity.pdbx_description
1 polymer ?
#
loop_
_entity_poly.entity_id
_entity_poly.type
_entity_poly.pdbx_seq_one_letter_code
_entity_poly.pdbx_strand_id
1 'polypeptide(L)'
;MQWLMNMLHVDSMTELWWVVFGLLAQLMFTGRFIVQWIASERQRDSVVPVAFWYFSLAGGLMLFSYAVYRRDPVFILGQSLGVFIYSRNLWLIHAKRRREA
;
A
#
# COMPACT_ATOMS: atom_id res chain seq x y z
N MET A 1 -1.69 -29.00 -1.54
CA MET A 1 -1.03 -28.08 -0.58
C MET A 1 0.49 -28.00 -0.78
N GLN A 2 1.23 -29.11 -0.85
CA GLN A 2 2.69 -29.09 -1.07
C GLN A 2 3.14 -28.40 -2.37
N TRP A 3 2.41 -28.55 -3.49
CA TRP A 3 2.72 -27.84 -4.74
C TRP A 3 2.71 -26.31 -4.59
N LEU A 4 1.76 -25.77 -3.83
CA LEU A 4 1.64 -24.33 -3.58
C LEU A 4 2.81 -23.82 -2.72
N MET A 5 3.18 -24.57 -1.68
CA MET A 5 4.29 -24.21 -0.79
C MET A 5 5.65 -24.23 -1.52
N ASN A 6 5.88 -25.21 -2.39
CA ASN A 6 7.08 -25.26 -3.22
C ASN A 6 7.11 -24.13 -4.25
N MET A 7 5.98 -23.80 -4.88
CA MET A 7 5.89 -22.69 -5.85
C MET A 7 6.15 -21.33 -5.18
N LEU A 8 5.61 -21.13 -3.98
CA LEU A 8 5.77 -19.89 -3.22
C LEU A 8 7.08 -19.82 -2.41
N HIS A 9 7.92 -20.86 -2.45
CA HIS A 9 9.14 -21.00 -1.64
C HIS A 9 8.87 -20.77 -0.15
N VAL A 10 7.89 -21.50 0.38
CA VAL A 10 7.38 -21.37 1.74
C VAL A 10 7.62 -22.67 2.49
N ASP A 11 8.36 -22.62 3.59
CA ASP A 11 8.72 -23.80 4.39
C ASP A 11 7.72 -24.07 5.54
N SER A 12 6.86 -23.10 5.86
CA SER A 12 5.94 -23.19 7.00
C SER A 12 4.56 -22.54 6.77
N MET A 13 3.54 -22.99 7.52
CA MET A 13 2.22 -22.35 7.52
C MET A 13 2.28 -20.86 7.88
N THR A 14 3.16 -20.49 8.83
CA THR A 14 3.36 -19.09 9.22
C THR A 14 3.86 -18.26 8.04
N GLU A 15 4.83 -18.76 7.29
CA GLU A 15 5.36 -18.07 6.12
C GLU A 15 4.33 -17.98 4.98
N LEU A 16 3.45 -18.99 4.82
CA LEU A 16 2.33 -18.92 3.88
C LEU A 16 1.39 -17.76 4.21
N TRP A 17 1.04 -17.60 5.49
CA TRP A 17 0.21 -16.48 5.95
C TRP A 17 0.86 -15.13 5.70
N TRP A 18 2.18 -15.01 5.89
CA TRP A 18 2.92 -13.79 5.57
C TRP A 18 2.96 -13.49 4.07
N VAL A 19 3.11 -14.51 3.21
CA VAL A 19 3.04 -14.33 1.75
C VAL A 19 1.66 -13.88 1.32
N VAL A 20 0.59 -14.50 1.84
CA VAL A 20 -0.79 -14.07 1.57
C VAL A 20 -1.02 -12.63 2.04
N PHE A 21 -0.52 -12.29 3.22
CA PHE A 21 -0.58 -10.91 3.74
C PHE A 21 0.16 -9.92 2.83
N GLY A 22 1.37 -10.27 2.36
CA GLY A 22 2.14 -9.47 1.41
C GLY A 22 1.42 -9.30 0.06
N LEU A 23 0.77 -10.34 -0.44
CA LEU A 23 -0.03 -10.27 -1.67
C LEU A 23 -1.27 -9.36 -1.49
N LEU A 24 -1.98 -9.48 -0.37
CA LEU A 24 -3.09 -8.58 -0.04
C LEU A 24 -2.62 -7.13 0.10
N ALA A 25 -1.46 -6.92 0.73
CA ALA A 25 -0.83 -5.61 0.84
C ALA A 25 -0.53 -5.02 -0.54
N GLN A 26 0.04 -5.82 -1.44
CA GLN A 26 0.35 -5.43 -2.81
C GLN A 26 -0.91 -5.12 -3.62
N LEU A 27 -1.97 -5.92 -3.47
CA LEU A 27 -3.26 -5.68 -4.12
C LEU A 27 -3.88 -4.36 -3.63
N MET A 28 -3.87 -4.11 -2.33
CA MET A 28 -4.37 -2.86 -1.77
C MET A 28 -3.54 -1.67 -2.24
N PHE A 29 -2.21 -1.81 -2.25
CA PHE A 29 -1.30 -0.78 -2.73
C PHE A 29 -1.46 -0.51 -4.23
N THR A 30 -1.77 -1.52 -5.03
CA THR A 30 -2.03 -1.37 -6.49
C THR A 30 -3.43 -0.82 -6.75
N GLY A 31 -4.41 -1.17 -5.92
CA GLY A 31 -5.79 -0.70 -5.98
C GLY A 31 -5.91 0.83 -5.96
N ARG A 32 -4.94 1.54 -5.37
CA ARG A 32 -4.87 3.01 -5.44
C ARG A 32 -4.92 3.54 -6.87
N PHE A 33 -4.24 2.88 -7.82
CA PHE A 33 -4.19 3.32 -9.20
C PHE A 33 -5.51 3.06 -9.90
N ILE A 34 -6.21 1.98 -9.55
CA ILE A 34 -7.57 1.72 -10.04
C ILE A 34 -8.51 2.83 -9.55
N VAL A 35 -8.45 3.17 -8.26
CA VAL A 35 -9.27 4.26 -7.68
C VAL A 35 -8.96 5.61 -8.34
N GLN A 36 -7.67 5.89 -8.57
CA GLN A 36 -7.24 7.13 -9.24
C GLN A 36 -7.70 7.17 -10.70
N TRP A 37 -7.58 6.06 -11.42
CA TRP A 37 -8.01 5.95 -12.81
C TRP A 37 -9.52 6.19 -12.94
N ILE A 38 -10.32 5.49 -12.14
CA ILE A 38 -11.78 5.66 -12.14
C ILE A 38 -12.16 7.12 -11.80
N ALA A 39 -11.50 7.72 -10.81
CA ALA A 39 -11.76 9.11 -10.42
C ALA A 39 -11.38 10.11 -11.52
N SER A 40 -10.30 9.83 -12.26
CA SER A 40 -9.82 10.67 -13.37
C SER A 40 -10.70 10.57 -14.59
N GLU A 41 -11.10 9.35 -14.97
CA GLU A 41 -12.02 9.13 -16.10
C GLU A 41 -13.36 9.83 -15.86
N ARG A 42 -13.90 9.73 -14.64
CA ARG A 42 -15.14 10.40 -14.27
C ARG A 42 -15.06 11.92 -14.35
N GLN A 43 -13.88 12.50 -14.15
CA GLN A 43 -13.65 13.95 -14.17
C GLN A 43 -13.08 14.44 -15.50
N ARG A 44 -12.68 13.54 -16.40
CA ARG A 44 -11.95 13.82 -17.65
C ARG A 44 -10.71 14.68 -17.44
N ASP A 45 -10.07 14.50 -16.28
CA ASP A 45 -8.87 15.24 -15.88
C ASP A 45 -7.97 14.33 -15.02
N SER A 46 -6.67 14.62 -15.00
CA SER A 46 -5.68 13.86 -14.24
C SER A 46 -5.72 14.26 -12.77
N VAL A 47 -6.62 13.62 -12.01
CA VAL A 47 -6.85 13.93 -10.59
C VAL A 47 -6.41 12.80 -9.68
N VAL A 48 -5.86 13.16 -8.52
CA VAL A 48 -5.49 12.22 -7.47
C VAL A 48 -6.52 12.34 -6.32
N PRO A 49 -7.46 11.38 -6.19
CA PRO A 49 -8.47 11.45 -5.14
C PRO A 49 -7.84 11.24 -3.76
N VAL A 50 -8.47 11.77 -2.69
CA VAL A 50 -7.97 11.57 -1.31
C VAL A 50 -7.87 10.08 -0.96
N ALA A 51 -8.78 9.26 -1.48
CA ALA A 51 -8.75 7.81 -1.35
C ALA A 51 -7.41 7.19 -1.81
N PHE A 52 -6.77 7.72 -2.86
CA PHE A 52 -5.45 7.27 -3.31
C PHE A 52 -4.41 7.30 -2.19
N TRP A 53 -4.41 8.36 -1.39
CA TRP A 53 -3.47 8.52 -0.29
C TRP A 53 -3.77 7.58 0.88
N TYR A 54 -5.05 7.31 1.16
CA TYR A 54 -5.44 6.32 2.17
C TYR A 54 -5.06 4.89 1.76
N PHE A 55 -5.34 4.49 0.51
CA PHE A 55 -4.91 3.19 -0.02
C PHE A 55 -3.37 3.06 -0.01
N SER A 56 -2.65 4.14 -0.35
CA SER A 56 -1.19 4.16 -0.29
C SER A 56 -0.66 4.00 1.13
N LEU A 57 -1.26 4.68 2.11
CA LEU A 57 -0.85 4.58 3.50
C LEU A 57 -1.13 3.19 4.07
N ALA A 58 -2.34 2.67 3.88
CA ALA A 58 -2.71 1.35 4.38
C ALA A 58 -1.87 0.24 3.70
N GLY A 59 -1.74 0.29 2.37
CA GLY A 59 -0.96 -0.68 1.62
C GLY A 59 0.53 -0.59 1.95
N GLY A 60 1.06 0.62 2.10
CA GLY A 60 2.44 0.87 2.51
C GLY A 60 2.76 0.36 3.92
N LEU A 61 1.84 0.54 4.88
CA LEU A 61 2.01 -0.01 6.24
C LEU A 61 1.98 -1.54 6.26
N MET A 62 1.11 -2.15 5.46
CA MET A 62 1.09 -3.61 5.34
C MET A 62 2.36 -4.12 4.66
N LEU A 63 2.79 -3.51 3.54
CA LEU A 63 4.03 -3.89 2.86
C LEU A 63 5.27 -3.64 3.73
N PHE A 64 5.29 -2.57 4.53
CA PHE A 64 6.33 -2.31 5.52
C PHE A 64 6.39 -3.43 6.57
N SER A 65 5.23 -3.82 7.11
CA SER A 65 5.16 -4.92 8.10
C SER A 65 5.66 -6.24 7.51
N TYR A 66 5.29 -6.53 6.25
CA TYR A 66 5.80 -7.68 5.50
C TYR A 66 7.32 -7.59 5.25
N ALA A 67 7.83 -6.41 4.89
CA ALA A 67 9.26 -6.17 4.66
C ALA A 67 10.09 -6.40 5.92
N VAL A 68 9.60 -5.94 7.07
CA VAL A 68 10.22 -6.16 8.38
C VAL A 68 10.26 -7.65 8.71
N TYR A 69 9.17 -8.37 8.47
CA TYR A 69 9.14 -9.82 8.65
C TYR A 69 10.16 -10.54 7.75
N ARG A 70 10.25 -10.17 6.46
CA ARG A 70 11.21 -10.75 5.51
C ARG A 70 12.65 -10.27 5.72
N ARG A 71 12.85 -9.28 6.61
CA ARG A 71 14.13 -8.60 6.86
C ARG A 71 14.77 -8.04 5.57
N ASP A 72 13.94 -7.48 4.69
CA ASP A 72 14.40 -6.85 3.45
C ASP A 72 14.68 -5.35 3.70
N PRO A 73 15.95 -4.93 3.86
CA PRO A 73 16.28 -3.54 4.19
C PRO A 73 15.91 -2.55 3.07
N VAL A 74 15.97 -2.98 1.80
CA VAL A 74 15.66 -2.12 0.66
C VAL A 74 14.16 -1.82 0.66
N PHE A 75 13.33 -2.85 0.88
CA PHE A 75 11.89 -2.68 0.91
C PHE A 75 11.41 -1.94 2.16
N ILE A 76 12.04 -2.17 3.32
CA ILE A 76 11.79 -1.41 4.57
C ILE A 76 12.05 0.09 4.36
N LEU A 77 13.19 0.44 3.77
CA LEU A 77 13.53 1.85 3.48
C LEU A 77 12.53 2.48 2.49
N GLY A 78 12.19 1.77 1.42
CA GLY A 78 11.22 2.26 0.44
C GLY A 78 9.83 2.51 1.06
N GLN A 79 9.32 1.55 1.84
CA GLN A 79 7.99 1.65 2.43
C GLN A 79 7.94 2.65 3.59
N SER A 80 8.97 2.76 4.42
CA SER A 80 9.01 3.77 5.49
C SER A 80 8.96 5.20 4.94
N LEU A 81 9.73 5.50 3.90
CA LEU A 81 9.67 6.79 3.20
C LEU A 81 8.30 7.01 2.56
N GLY A 82 7.72 5.99 1.92
CA GLY A 82 6.38 6.02 1.36
C GLY A 82 5.33 6.39 2.41
N VAL A 83 5.27 5.65 3.51
CA VAL A 83 4.35 5.87 4.64
C VAL A 83 4.45 7.30 5.17
N PHE A 84 5.66 7.83 5.33
CA PHE A 84 5.88 9.21 5.76
C PHE A 84 5.28 10.22 4.76
N ILE A 85 5.58 10.07 3.46
CA ILE A 85 5.07 10.97 2.41
C ILE A 85 3.54 10.91 2.32
N TYR A 86 2.95 9.72 2.39
CA TYR A 86 1.49 9.54 2.31
C TYR A 86 0.79 10.19 3.51
N SER A 87 1.34 10.01 4.70
CA SER A 87 0.84 10.63 5.93
C SER A 87 0.91 12.16 5.86
N ARG A 88 2.04 12.70 5.39
CA ARG A 88 2.24 14.14 5.20
C ARG A 88 1.26 14.73 4.19
N ASN A 89 1.02 14.04 3.07
CA ASN A 89 0.08 14.51 2.05
C ASN A 89 -1.37 14.47 2.55
N LEU A 90 -1.77 13.44 3.29
CA LEU A 90 -3.06 13.43 3.98
C LEU A 90 -3.16 14.60 4.96
N TRP A 91 -2.13 14.86 5.77
CA TRP A 91 -2.14 15.98 6.70
C TRP A 91 -2.35 17.33 5.99
N LEU A 92 -1.65 17.58 4.89
CA LEU A 92 -1.85 18.80 4.10
C LEU A 92 -3.27 18.94 3.54
N ILE A 93 -3.85 17.85 3.03
CA ILE A 93 -5.21 17.85 2.49
C ILE A 93 -6.21 18.25 3.59
N HIS A 94 -6.09 17.70 4.79
CA HIS A 94 -6.97 18.05 5.91
C HIS A 94 -6.70 19.47 6.43
N ALA A 95 -5.44 19.89 6.48
CA ALA A 95 -5.07 21.24 6.89
C ALA A 95 -5.64 22.30 5.93
N LYS A 96 -5.61 22.05 4.62
CA LYS A 96 -6.23 22.92 3.60
C LYS A 96 -7.75 23.01 3.82
N ARG A 97 -8.44 21.87 3.94
CA ARG A 97 -9.90 21.85 4.19
C ARG A 97 -10.32 22.63 5.43
N ARG A 98 -9.53 22.59 6.50
CA ARG A 98 -9.80 23.38 7.72
C ARG A 98 -9.61 24.88 7.57
N ARG A 99 -8.79 25.34 6.62
CA ARG A 99 -8.59 26.77 6.35
C ARG A 99 -9.67 27.34 5.43
N GLU A 100 -10.30 26.49 4.64
CA GLU A 100 -11.33 26.84 3.66
C GLU A 100 -12.77 26.66 4.19
N ALA A 101 -12.92 26.08 5.39
CA ALA A 101 -14.18 25.94 6.11
C ALA A 101 -14.37 27.11 7.08
#